data_AF-A0A257JBY9-F1
#
_entry.id   AF-A0A257JBY9-F1
#
_cell.length_a   1.000
_cell.length_b   1.000
_cell.length_c   1.000
_cell.angle_alpha   90.00
_cell.angle_beta   90.00
_cell.angle_gamma   90.00
#
_symmetry.space_group_name_H-M   'P 1'
#
loop_
_entity.id
_entity.type
_entity.pdbx_description
1 polymer ?
#
loop_
_entity_poly.entity_id
_entity_poly.type
_entity_poly.pdbx_seq_one_letter_code
_entity_poly.pdbx_strand_id
1 'polypeptide(L)'
;MFKSSPQLFVNTATPDNWYTSNVGSRRNFRQTVTAGFLQADVSLTRKLTVRGGVRVENTLNEFTEFDPRFRSEIVAAGFPVNAAGRATTVPGLMYQFLSNPRVVRESEYYNVFPSLVAKYKILPNLEFQIGANKAISRPPVDNLTGSFNILEDIQRVDAPNADLKPEYSKNYQTRLAYYFGVRAPGQLSVGLSQNELSNLRETFD
;
A
#
# COMPACT_ATOMS: atom_id res chain seq x y z
N MET A 1 40.20 15.87 -2.46
CA MET A 1 39.66 17.19 -2.09
C MET A 1 39.27 17.30 -0.61
N PHE A 2 38.35 16.48 -0.07
CA PHE A 2 38.04 16.55 1.38
C PHE A 2 39.26 16.24 2.28
N LYS A 3 40.11 15.28 1.89
CA LYS A 3 41.33 14.92 2.64
C LYS A 3 42.49 15.93 2.52
N SER A 4 42.47 16.85 1.55
CA SER A 4 43.61 17.73 1.23
C SER A 4 43.46 19.14 1.81
N SER A 5 42.25 19.57 2.18
CA SER A 5 42.00 20.89 2.79
C SER A 5 40.76 20.87 3.69
N PRO A 6 40.80 20.14 4.81
CA PRO A 6 39.65 19.95 5.70
C PRO A 6 39.13 21.26 6.31
N GLN A 7 40.00 22.26 6.53
CA GLN A 7 39.62 23.59 7.01
C GLN A 7 38.73 24.41 6.04
N LEU A 8 38.59 23.99 4.77
CA LEU A 8 37.68 24.63 3.81
C LEU A 8 36.25 24.05 3.87
N PHE A 9 36.03 23.00 4.64
CA PHE A 9 34.73 22.35 4.82
C PHE A 9 34.23 22.59 6.25
N VAL A 10 33.32 23.53 6.42
CA VAL A 10 32.61 23.70 7.69
C VAL A 10 31.53 22.61 7.77
N ASN A 11 31.59 21.76 8.79
CA ASN A 11 30.51 20.81 9.06
C ASN A 11 29.29 21.59 9.58
N THR A 12 28.35 21.90 8.70
CA THR A 12 27.09 22.58 9.01
C THR A 12 25.99 21.59 9.43
N ALA A 13 26.32 20.33 9.73
CA ALA A 13 25.34 19.34 10.14
C ALA A 13 24.81 19.68 11.53
N THR A 14 23.57 20.16 11.58
CA THR A 14 22.83 20.32 12.82
C THR A 14 22.39 18.96 13.35
N PRO A 15 22.08 18.85 14.66
CA PRO A 15 21.39 17.68 15.21
C PRO A 15 20.15 17.28 14.42
N ASP A 16 19.42 18.26 13.87
CA ASP A 16 18.25 18.01 13.01
C ASP A 16 18.63 17.41 11.65
N ASN A 17 19.68 17.92 10.99
CA ASN A 17 20.19 17.32 9.75
C ASN A 17 20.65 15.88 9.97
N TRP A 18 21.31 15.63 11.10
CA TRP A 18 21.73 14.28 11.50
C TRP A 18 20.53 13.36 11.72
N TYR A 19 19.50 13.82 12.45
CA TYR A 19 18.28 13.08 12.71
C TYR A 19 17.57 12.69 11.41
N THR A 20 17.38 13.64 10.50
CA THR A 20 16.71 13.39 9.22
C THR A 20 17.46 12.35 8.39
N SER A 21 18.80 12.42 8.33
CA SER A 21 19.60 11.49 7.54
C SER A 21 19.72 10.08 8.15
N ASN A 22 19.72 9.96 9.48
CA ASN A 22 20.00 8.69 10.15
C ASN A 22 18.77 8.00 10.75
N VAL A 23 17.70 8.75 11.02
CA VAL A 23 16.49 8.27 11.66
C VAL A 23 15.27 8.57 10.80
N GLY A 24 14.97 9.85 10.53
CA GLY A 24 13.72 10.28 9.89
C GLY A 24 13.49 9.73 8.47
N SER A 25 14.55 9.55 7.69
CA SER A 25 14.48 8.99 6.33
C SER A 25 14.65 7.47 6.28
N ARG A 26 15.04 6.81 7.37
CA ARG A 26 15.29 5.36 7.39
C ARG A 26 14.00 4.58 7.62
N ARG A 27 13.32 4.27 6.53
CA ARG A 27 12.13 3.42 6.51
C ARG A 27 12.50 2.02 6.05
N ASN A 28 11.97 1.00 6.71
CA ASN A 28 12.11 -0.38 6.27
C ASN A 28 10.76 -1.08 6.44
N PHE A 29 10.13 -1.34 5.30
CA PHE A 29 8.84 -1.96 5.17
C PHE A 29 8.98 -3.19 4.29
N ARG A 30 8.42 -4.30 4.75
CA ARG A 30 8.30 -5.52 3.97
C ARG A 30 6.84 -5.94 3.98
N GLN A 31 6.29 -6.20 2.80
CA GLN A 31 4.97 -6.78 2.65
C GLN A 31 5.10 -8.15 1.99
N THR A 32 4.67 -9.17 2.69
CA THR A 32 4.61 -10.55 2.20
C THR A 32 3.15 -10.90 1.97
N VAL A 33 2.76 -11.15 0.72
CA VAL A 33 1.40 -11.61 0.40
C VAL A 33 1.42 -13.04 -0.12
N THR A 34 0.84 -13.94 0.66
CA THR A 34 0.68 -15.36 0.35
C THR A 34 -0.71 -15.57 -0.19
N ALA A 35 -0.84 -16.24 -1.34
CA ALA A 35 -2.12 -16.40 -2.00
C ALA A 35 -2.36 -17.84 -2.49
N GLY A 36 -3.60 -18.28 -2.39
CA GLY A 36 -4.12 -19.49 -3.02
C GLY A 36 -5.28 -19.15 -3.96
N PHE A 37 -5.38 -19.83 -5.09
CA PHE A 37 -6.45 -19.61 -6.05
C PHE A 37 -7.02 -20.93 -6.57
N LEU A 38 -8.32 -20.94 -6.81
CA LEU A 38 -9.02 -22.01 -7.50
C LEU A 38 -9.97 -21.40 -8.51
N GLN A 39 -9.98 -21.93 -9.73
CA GLN A 39 -10.91 -21.53 -10.76
C GLN A 39 -11.42 -22.77 -11.50
N ALA A 40 -12.71 -22.79 -11.79
CA ALA A 40 -13.36 -23.85 -12.54
C ALA A 40 -14.18 -23.25 -13.69
N ASP A 41 -14.15 -23.95 -14.81
CA ASP A 41 -14.91 -23.65 -16.02
C ASP A 41 -15.87 -24.80 -16.31
N VAL A 42 -17.15 -24.50 -16.37
CA VAL A 42 -18.20 -25.49 -16.59
C VAL A 42 -19.12 -25.06 -17.72
N SER A 43 -19.15 -25.86 -18.78
CA SER A 43 -20.17 -25.73 -19.83
C SER A 43 -21.43 -26.49 -19.41
N LEU A 44 -22.35 -25.78 -18.76
CA LEU A 44 -23.64 -26.34 -18.32
C LEU A 44 -24.49 -26.82 -19.50
N THR A 45 -24.42 -26.11 -20.63
CA THR A 45 -25.06 -26.51 -21.89
C THR A 45 -24.18 -26.13 -23.08
N ARG A 46 -24.58 -26.49 -24.30
CA ARG A 46 -23.91 -26.02 -25.53
C ARG A 46 -23.94 -24.49 -25.71
N LYS A 47 -24.86 -23.81 -25.02
CA LYS A 47 -25.03 -22.34 -25.09
C LYS A 47 -24.52 -21.62 -23.85
N LEU A 48 -24.50 -22.25 -22.67
CA LEU A 48 -24.15 -21.63 -21.40
C LEU A 48 -22.83 -22.18 -20.86
N THR A 49 -21.87 -21.30 -20.64
CA THR A 49 -20.61 -21.60 -19.94
C THR A 49 -20.46 -20.67 -18.75
N VAL A 50 -20.10 -21.21 -17.60
CA VAL A 50 -19.89 -20.47 -16.36
C VAL A 50 -18.46 -20.70 -15.89
N ARG A 51 -17.77 -19.62 -15.53
CA ARG A 51 -16.46 -19.60 -14.90
C ARG A 51 -16.62 -19.07 -13.49
N GLY A 52 -16.29 -19.88 -12.49
CA GLY A 52 -16.26 -19.47 -11.09
C GLY A 52 -14.84 -19.56 -10.56
N GLY A 53 -14.43 -18.61 -9.74
CA GLY A 53 -13.13 -18.62 -9.10
C GLY A 53 -13.16 -18.00 -7.72
N VAL A 54 -12.17 -18.38 -6.91
CA VAL A 54 -11.90 -17.75 -5.63
C VAL A 54 -10.40 -17.65 -5.45
N ARG A 55 -9.95 -16.49 -4.98
CA ARG A 55 -8.58 -16.26 -4.55
C ARG A 55 -8.59 -15.82 -3.09
N VAL A 56 -7.82 -16.50 -2.26
CA VAL A 56 -7.63 -16.16 -0.85
C VAL A 56 -6.21 -15.63 -0.70
N GLU A 57 -6.06 -14.50 -0.03
CA GLU A 57 -4.78 -13.87 0.25
C GLU A 57 -4.62 -13.65 1.75
N ASN A 58 -3.44 -13.95 2.26
CA ASN A 58 -2.93 -13.45 3.51
C ASN A 58 -1.88 -12.38 3.22
N THR A 59 -2.00 -11.19 3.79
CA THR A 59 -1.02 -10.11 3.64
C THR A 59 -0.42 -9.79 5.00
N LEU A 60 0.88 -10.06 5.15
CA LEU A 60 1.68 -9.71 6.31
C LEU A 60 2.51 -8.46 5.98
N ASN A 61 2.40 -7.45 6.81
CA ASN A 61 3.20 -6.23 6.75
C ASN A 61 4.14 -6.20 7.95
N GLU A 62 5.43 -6.05 7.68
CA GLU A 62 6.48 -5.94 8.69
C GLU A 62 7.10 -4.54 8.60
N PHE A 63 7.01 -3.79 9.69
CA PHE A 63 7.59 -2.46 9.84
C PHE A 63 8.79 -2.57 10.78
N THR A 64 10.00 -2.40 10.25
CA THR A 64 11.20 -2.33 11.10
C THR A 64 11.41 -0.89 11.53
N GLU A 65 11.07 -0.59 12.77
CA GLU A 65 11.09 0.77 13.34
C GLU A 65 12.21 0.93 14.37
N PHE A 66 12.57 2.17 14.68
CA PHE A 66 13.40 2.46 15.84
C PHE A 66 12.54 2.32 17.11
N ASP A 67 13.16 1.84 18.19
CA ASP A 67 12.53 1.75 19.51
C ASP A 67 13.12 2.85 20.42
N PRO A 68 12.61 4.10 20.32
CA PRO A 68 13.23 5.22 20.98
C PRO A 68 13.10 5.12 22.49
N ARG A 69 14.18 5.42 23.21
CA ARG A 69 14.13 5.58 24.67
C ARG A 69 13.19 6.69 25.08
N PHE A 70 12.56 6.51 26.24
CA PHE A 70 11.65 7.50 26.79
C PHE A 70 12.40 8.75 27.23
N ARG A 71 11.68 9.89 27.25
CA ARG A 71 12.22 11.18 27.69
C ARG A 71 12.93 11.10 29.04
N SER A 72 12.36 10.36 30.00
CA SER A 72 12.93 10.17 31.34
C SER A 72 14.32 9.55 31.30
N GLU A 73 14.54 8.55 30.43
CA GLU A 73 15.82 7.86 30.27
C GLU A 73 16.88 8.75 29.61
N ILE A 74 16.46 9.59 28.66
CA ILE A 74 17.36 10.53 27.97
C ILE A 74 17.85 11.61 28.93
N VAL A 75 16.94 12.15 29.75
CA VAL A 75 17.27 13.15 30.78
C VAL A 75 18.13 12.53 31.88
N ALA A 76 17.82 11.30 32.32
CA ALA A 76 18.64 10.57 33.29
C ALA A 76 20.07 10.29 32.77
N ALA A 77 20.22 10.09 31.46
CA ALA A 77 21.51 9.95 30.80
C ALA A 77 22.24 11.30 30.58
N GLY A 78 21.66 12.43 31.02
CA GLY A 78 22.28 13.75 30.98
C GLY A 78 22.16 14.48 29.63
N PHE A 79 21.31 14.02 28.72
CA PHE A 79 21.12 14.67 27.42
C PHE A 79 19.97 15.69 27.46
N PRO A 80 20.16 16.90 26.88
CA PRO A 80 19.08 17.88 26.76
C PRO A 80 18.03 17.42 25.75
N VAL A 81 16.75 17.69 26.05
CA VAL A 81 15.59 17.32 25.23
C VAL A 81 14.73 18.56 24.91
N ASN A 82 14.11 18.59 23.73
CA ASN A 82 13.18 19.64 23.34
C ASN A 82 11.77 19.42 23.94
N ALA A 83 10.82 20.31 23.64
CA ALA A 83 9.42 20.20 24.11
C ALA A 83 8.75 18.90 23.63
N ALA A 84 9.09 18.42 22.43
CA ALA A 84 8.59 17.17 21.85
C ALA A 84 9.26 15.89 22.41
N GLY A 85 10.20 16.01 23.36
CA GLY A 85 10.89 14.86 23.97
C GLY A 85 12.00 14.24 23.11
N ARG A 86 12.45 14.93 22.06
CA ARG A 86 13.60 14.55 21.24
C ARG A 86 14.88 15.17 21.78
N ALA A 87 15.96 14.40 21.83
CA ALA A 87 17.28 14.91 22.20
C ALA A 87 17.76 16.03 21.24
N THR A 88 18.38 17.07 21.76
CA THR A 88 18.84 18.23 20.95
C THR A 88 20.31 18.16 20.55
N THR A 89 21.01 17.08 20.89
CA THR A 89 22.42 16.84 20.54
C THR A 89 22.57 15.54 19.77
N VAL A 90 23.57 15.45 18.88
CA VAL A 90 23.83 14.22 18.12
C VAL A 90 24.06 13.00 19.03
N PRO A 91 24.88 13.08 20.10
CA PRO A 91 25.03 11.96 21.03
C PRO A 91 23.71 11.56 21.72
N GLY A 92 22.88 12.54 22.10
CA GLY A 92 21.57 12.27 22.67
C GLY A 92 20.60 11.62 21.67
N LEU A 93 20.66 12.00 20.39
CA LEU A 93 19.86 11.38 19.32
C LEU A 93 20.31 9.94 19.04
N MET A 94 21.62 9.68 19.05
CA MET A 94 22.15 8.31 18.97
C MET A 94 21.69 7.47 20.17
N TYR A 95 21.77 8.03 21.38
CA TYR A 95 21.29 7.34 22.58
C TYR A 95 19.78 7.10 22.53
N GLN A 96 19.00 8.04 22.02
CA GLN A 96 17.55 7.90 21.92
C GLN A 96 17.16 6.82 20.91
N PHE A 97 17.67 6.85 19.68
CA PHE A 97 17.15 6.03 18.58
C PHE A 97 18.01 4.82 18.21
N LEU A 98 19.30 4.81 18.54
CA LEU A 98 20.25 3.75 18.11
C LEU A 98 20.78 2.89 19.25
N SER A 99 20.46 3.22 20.52
CA SER A 99 20.92 2.43 21.66
C SER A 99 20.14 1.12 21.85
N ASN A 100 18.89 1.07 21.39
CA ASN A 100 18.06 -0.12 21.39
C ASN A 100 18.10 -0.79 20.01
N PRO A 101 17.98 -2.13 19.94
CA PRO A 101 17.78 -2.81 18.67
C PRO A 101 16.47 -2.34 18.03
N ARG A 102 16.42 -2.34 16.70
CA ARG A 102 15.19 -2.02 15.96
C ARG A 102 14.13 -3.07 16.25
N VAL A 103 12.89 -2.63 16.38
CA VAL A 103 11.72 -3.49 16.62
C VAL A 103 10.99 -3.74 15.31
N VAL A 104 10.48 -4.96 15.13
CA VAL A 104 9.61 -5.30 14.01
C VAL A 104 8.17 -5.29 14.52
N ARG A 105 7.33 -4.45 13.92
CA ARG A 105 5.88 -4.45 14.15
C ARG A 105 5.20 -5.13 12.98
N GLU A 106 4.27 -6.02 13.29
CA GLU A 106 3.57 -6.82 12.28
C GLU A 106 2.10 -6.43 12.20
N SER A 107 1.57 -6.38 10.98
CA SER A 107 0.14 -6.20 10.70
C SER A 107 -0.28 -7.19 9.62
N GLU A 108 -1.13 -8.14 10.01
CA GLU A 108 -1.58 -9.24 9.16
C GLU A 108 -3.08 -9.14 8.89
N TYR A 109 -3.49 -9.37 7.64
CA TYR A 109 -4.90 -9.44 7.28
C TYR A 109 -5.20 -10.42 6.15
N TYR A 110 -6.40 -11.00 6.21
CA TYR A 110 -6.89 -11.99 5.27
C TYR A 110 -7.95 -11.39 4.35
N ASN A 111 -7.89 -11.77 3.07
CA ASN A 111 -8.85 -11.35 2.06
C ASN A 111 -9.30 -12.49 1.17
N VAL A 112 -10.57 -12.44 0.78
CA VAL A 112 -11.18 -13.40 -0.15
C VAL A 112 -11.75 -12.64 -1.35
N PHE A 113 -11.41 -13.11 -2.54
CA PHE A 113 -11.74 -12.51 -3.83
C PHE A 113 -12.49 -13.53 -4.69
N PRO A 114 -13.82 -13.62 -4.55
CA PRO A 114 -14.63 -14.41 -5.46
C PRO A 114 -14.73 -13.73 -6.83
N SER A 115 -14.84 -14.54 -7.87
CA SER A 115 -15.16 -14.12 -9.23
C SER A 115 -16.15 -15.09 -9.87
N LEU A 116 -17.09 -14.55 -10.63
CA LEU A 116 -18.06 -15.33 -11.39
C LEU A 116 -18.28 -14.65 -12.74
N VAL A 117 -18.22 -15.43 -13.81
CA VAL A 117 -18.55 -14.99 -15.16
C VAL A 117 -19.44 -16.03 -15.82
N ALA A 118 -20.55 -15.59 -16.41
CA ALA A 118 -21.41 -16.43 -17.23
C ALA A 118 -21.39 -15.91 -18.67
N LYS A 119 -21.24 -16.84 -19.61
CA LYS A 119 -21.33 -16.59 -21.05
C LYS A 119 -22.47 -17.41 -21.63
N TYR A 120 -23.40 -16.73 -22.29
CA TYR A 120 -24.54 -17.32 -22.95
C TYR A 120 -24.54 -17.00 -24.46
N LYS A 121 -24.50 -18.04 -25.29
CA LYS A 121 -24.65 -17.94 -26.75
C LYS A 121 -26.14 -17.86 -27.09
N ILE A 122 -26.63 -16.65 -27.33
CA ILE A 122 -28.00 -16.41 -27.79
C ILE A 122 -28.19 -17.04 -29.18
N LEU A 123 -27.24 -16.76 -30.08
CA LEU A 123 -27.10 -17.36 -31.42
C LEU A 123 -25.65 -17.82 -31.62
N PRO A 124 -25.33 -18.63 -32.65
CA PRO A 124 -23.95 -19.04 -32.94
C PRO A 124 -22.97 -17.86 -33.12
N ASN A 125 -23.49 -16.69 -33.51
CA ASN A 125 -22.77 -15.45 -33.73
C ASN A 125 -23.19 -14.30 -32.80
N LEU A 126 -24.04 -14.55 -31.80
CA LEU A 126 -24.47 -13.55 -30.81
C LEU A 126 -24.28 -14.11 -29.41
N GLU A 127 -23.38 -13.50 -28.64
CA GLU A 127 -23.11 -13.91 -27.26
C GLU A 127 -23.33 -12.77 -26.27
N PHE A 128 -23.82 -13.15 -25.09
CA PHE A 128 -23.95 -12.30 -23.94
C PHE A 128 -23.01 -12.82 -22.84
N GLN A 129 -22.32 -11.90 -22.19
CA GLN A 129 -21.42 -12.17 -21.08
C GLN A 129 -21.80 -11.27 -19.90
N ILE A 130 -21.81 -11.83 -18.70
CA ILE A 130 -21.98 -11.09 -17.46
C ILE A 130 -20.96 -11.60 -16.45
N GLY A 131 -20.35 -10.68 -15.70
CA GLY A 131 -19.34 -11.00 -14.71
C GLY A 131 -19.47 -10.12 -13.48
N ALA A 132 -19.09 -10.71 -12.33
CA ALA A 132 -18.96 -10.02 -11.06
C ALA A 132 -17.68 -10.49 -10.37
N ASN A 133 -16.92 -9.57 -9.79
CA ASN A 133 -15.77 -9.91 -8.95
C ASN A 133 -15.58 -8.91 -7.80
N LYS A 134 -14.78 -9.34 -6.83
CA LYS A 134 -14.23 -8.46 -5.79
C LYS A 134 -12.74 -8.25 -6.04
N ALA A 135 -12.25 -7.02 -5.88
CA ALA A 135 -10.84 -6.68 -5.96
C ALA A 135 -10.40 -5.77 -4.79
N ILE A 136 -9.09 -5.60 -4.64
CA ILE A 136 -8.44 -4.81 -3.60
C ILE A 136 -7.44 -3.85 -4.25
N SER A 137 -7.33 -2.64 -3.71
CA SER A 137 -6.26 -1.69 -3.99
C SER A 137 -5.54 -1.37 -2.68
N ARG A 138 -4.24 -1.68 -2.62
CA ARG A 138 -3.42 -1.48 -1.42
C ARG A 138 -2.86 -0.06 -1.40
N PRO A 139 -2.74 0.59 -0.22
CA PRO A 139 -2.04 1.86 -0.08
C PRO A 139 -0.59 1.78 -0.56
N PRO A 140 -0.05 2.85 -1.19
CA PRO A 140 1.38 2.96 -1.44
C PRO A 140 2.17 2.85 -0.12
N VAL A 141 3.37 2.28 -0.19
CA VAL A 141 4.25 2.10 0.98
C VAL A 141 4.56 3.44 1.65
N ASP A 142 4.64 4.53 0.88
CA ASP A 142 4.90 5.88 1.41
C ASP A 142 3.77 6.42 2.30
N ASN A 143 2.52 5.99 2.08
CA ASN A 143 1.37 6.37 2.92
C ASN A 143 1.26 5.49 4.17
N LEU A 144 1.81 4.27 4.12
CA LEU A 144 1.92 3.36 5.27
C LEU A 144 3.14 3.68 6.14
N THR A 145 4.17 4.26 5.53
CA THR A 145 5.42 4.65 6.17
C THR A 145 5.69 6.12 5.91
N GLY A 146 4.92 7.01 6.53
CA GLY A 146 5.20 8.44 6.53
C GLY A 146 6.49 8.81 7.30
N SER A 147 7.11 9.92 6.90
CA SER A 147 7.95 10.73 7.79
C SER A 147 7.01 11.66 8.51
N PHE A 148 7.24 11.90 9.80
CA PHE A 148 6.64 13.04 10.49
C PHE A 148 7.16 14.32 9.81
N ASN A 149 6.47 14.80 8.79
CA ASN A 149 6.69 16.12 8.23
C ASN A 149 5.74 17.06 8.96
N ILE A 150 6.32 17.88 9.83
CA ILE A 150 5.62 19.00 10.47
C ILE A 150 5.82 20.18 9.51
N LEU A 151 4.78 20.51 8.74
CA LEU A 151 4.74 21.73 7.94
C LEU A 151 4.17 22.84 8.83
N GLU A 152 5.07 23.56 9.50
CA GLU A 152 4.76 24.61 10.51
C GLU A 152 4.09 25.85 9.89
N ASP A 153 4.22 26.02 8.59
CA ASP A 153 3.65 27.08 7.75
C ASP A 153 2.15 26.92 7.48
N ILE A 154 1.61 25.71 7.58
CA ILE A 154 0.17 25.40 7.41
C ILE A 154 -0.43 24.61 8.59
N GLN A 155 0.29 24.48 9.71
CA GLN A 155 -0.14 23.71 10.91
C GLN A 155 -0.62 22.28 10.59
N ARG A 156 0.03 21.60 9.64
CA ARG A 156 -0.31 20.24 9.23
C ARG A 156 0.72 19.24 9.75
N VAL A 157 0.23 18.19 10.40
CA VAL A 157 1.04 17.05 10.86
C VAL A 157 0.70 15.85 9.97
N ASP A 158 1.60 15.51 9.05
CA ASP A 158 1.49 14.25 8.31
C ASP A 158 2.05 13.11 9.17
N ALA A 159 1.18 12.20 9.61
CA ALA A 159 1.56 11.01 10.36
C ALA A 159 1.36 9.74 9.51
N PRO A 160 2.33 8.80 9.47
CA PRO A 160 2.09 7.45 8.97
C PRO A 160 0.85 6.86 9.63
N ASN A 161 -0.13 6.42 8.86
CA ASN A 161 -1.26 5.67 9.38
C ASN A 161 -1.10 4.19 8.97
N ALA A 162 -0.41 3.44 9.82
CA ALA A 162 -0.18 2.01 9.65
C ALA A 162 -1.50 1.19 9.67
N ASP A 163 -2.60 1.78 10.15
CA ASP A 163 -3.94 1.17 10.21
C ASP A 163 -4.81 1.50 8.98
N LEU A 164 -4.26 2.15 7.94
CA LEU A 164 -4.99 2.43 6.70
C LEU A 164 -5.52 1.14 6.08
N LYS A 165 -6.83 0.96 6.15
CA LYS A 165 -7.51 -0.20 5.56
C LYS A 165 -7.36 -0.18 4.04
N PRO A 166 -7.15 -1.34 3.40
CA PRO A 166 -7.19 -1.41 1.96
C PRO A 166 -8.54 -0.96 1.40
N GLU A 167 -8.49 -0.44 0.17
CA GLU A 167 -9.67 -0.10 -0.61
C GLU A 167 -10.18 -1.36 -1.30
N TYR A 168 -11.50 -1.57 -1.28
CA TYR A 168 -12.13 -2.71 -1.94
C TYR A 168 -13.07 -2.25 -3.03
N SER A 169 -13.03 -2.94 -4.17
CA SER A 169 -13.95 -2.74 -5.27
C SER A 169 -14.79 -3.99 -5.54
N LYS A 170 -16.08 -3.79 -5.79
CA LYS A 170 -16.95 -4.79 -6.41
C LYS A 170 -17.24 -4.34 -7.83
N ASN A 171 -16.86 -5.15 -8.82
CA ASN A 171 -17.02 -4.77 -10.22
C ASN A 171 -18.02 -5.71 -10.88
N TYR A 172 -19.00 -5.11 -11.55
CA TYR A 172 -20.01 -5.80 -12.34
C TYR A 172 -19.85 -5.36 -13.80
N GLN A 173 -19.79 -6.33 -14.70
CA GLN A 173 -19.59 -6.05 -16.12
C GLN A 173 -20.54 -6.90 -16.95
N THR A 174 -21.11 -6.31 -17.99
CA THR A 174 -21.89 -7.02 -19.00
C THR A 174 -21.37 -6.67 -20.38
N ARG A 175 -21.48 -7.62 -21.31
CA ARG A 175 -21.10 -7.43 -22.71
C ARG A 175 -22.02 -8.23 -23.61
N LEU A 176 -22.58 -7.58 -24.62
CA LEU A 176 -23.25 -8.22 -25.74
C LEU A 176 -22.35 -8.08 -26.97
N ALA A 177 -22.03 -9.19 -27.63
CA ALA A 177 -21.16 -9.21 -28.80
C ALA A 177 -21.79 -9.99 -29.95
N TYR A 178 -21.82 -9.37 -31.12
CA TYR A 178 -22.23 -9.96 -32.39
C TYR A 178 -21.03 -10.11 -33.29
N TYR A 179 -20.81 -11.32 -33.82
CA TYR A 179 -19.70 -11.63 -34.72
C TYR A 179 -20.20 -11.70 -36.17
N PHE A 180 -19.56 -10.96 -37.06
CA PHE A 180 -19.89 -10.96 -38.48
C PHE A 180 -19.38 -12.26 -39.15
N GLY A 181 -20.07 -12.70 -40.22
CA GLY A 181 -19.81 -13.97 -40.89
C GLY A 181 -18.54 -13.99 -41.77
N VAL A 182 -18.26 -15.16 -42.35
CA VAL A 182 -17.00 -15.49 -43.06
C VAL A 182 -16.64 -14.53 -44.21
N ARG A 183 -17.63 -13.89 -44.84
CA ARG A 183 -17.39 -12.96 -45.96
C ARG A 183 -16.88 -11.58 -45.52
N ALA A 184 -17.03 -11.22 -44.26
CA ALA A 184 -16.54 -9.98 -43.68
C ALA A 184 -16.23 -10.20 -42.19
N PRO A 185 -15.00 -10.63 -41.84
CA PRO A 185 -14.65 -10.90 -40.45
C PRO A 185 -14.66 -9.61 -39.62
N GLY A 186 -15.33 -9.64 -38.48
CA GLY A 186 -15.38 -8.54 -37.53
C GLY A 186 -16.38 -8.80 -36.41
N GLN A 187 -16.52 -7.84 -35.50
CA GLN A 187 -17.50 -7.91 -34.42
C GLN A 187 -18.06 -6.52 -34.11
N LEU A 188 -19.28 -6.48 -33.60
CA LEU A 188 -19.87 -5.34 -32.92
C LEU A 188 -20.15 -5.75 -31.48
N SER A 189 -19.72 -4.96 -30.50
CA SER A 189 -20.04 -5.24 -29.10
C SER A 189 -20.37 -3.99 -28.31
N VAL A 190 -21.30 -4.15 -27.39
CA VAL A 190 -21.70 -3.13 -26.40
C VAL A 190 -21.43 -3.71 -25.02
N GLY A 191 -20.88 -2.91 -24.13
CA GLY A 191 -20.61 -3.32 -22.76
C GLY A 191 -20.98 -2.24 -21.76
N LEU A 192 -21.36 -2.68 -20.55
CA LEU A 192 -21.65 -1.82 -19.42
C LEU A 192 -20.83 -2.28 -18.22
N SER A 193 -20.32 -1.35 -17.43
CA SER A 193 -19.55 -1.62 -16.22
C SER A 193 -20.01 -0.75 -15.07
N GLN A 194 -20.13 -1.35 -13.89
CA GLN A 194 -20.41 -0.66 -12.64
C GLN A 194 -19.39 -1.10 -11.60
N ASN A 195 -18.74 -0.14 -10.95
CA ASN A 195 -17.78 -0.39 -9.88
C ASN A 195 -18.27 0.27 -8.59
N GLU A 196 -18.43 -0.51 -7.54
CA GLU A 196 -18.71 -0.02 -6.20
C GLU A 196 -17.42 -0.02 -5.39
N LEU A 197 -17.00 1.16 -4.94
CA LEU A 197 -15.78 1.34 -4.15
C LEU A 197 -16.15 1.50 -2.67
N SER A 198 -15.31 0.95 -1.81
CA SER A 198 -15.42 1.07 -0.35
C SER A 198 -14.04 1.30 0.25
N ASN A 199 -13.99 2.12 1.31
CA ASN A 199 -12.76 2.67 1.88
C ASN A 199 -11.93 3.46 0.84
N LEU A 200 -12.60 4.28 0.04
CA LEU A 200 -11.93 5.17 -0.91
C LEU A 200 -10.97 6.07 -0.14
N ARG A 201 -9.73 6.12 -0.61
CA ARG A 201 -8.73 7.05 -0.08
C ARG A 201 -8.92 8.38 -0.77
N GLU A 202 -9.30 9.39 -0.01
CA GLU A 202 -9.35 10.78 -0.47
C GLU A 202 -8.19 11.55 0.14
N THR A 203 -7.43 12.23 -0.70
CA THR A 203 -6.47 13.25 -0.26
C THR A 203 -7.21 14.57 -0.31
N PHE A 204 -7.39 15.22 0.84
CA PHE A 204 -7.85 16.61 0.85
C PHE A 204 -6.64 17.50 0.55
N ASP A 205 -6.72 18.23 -0.56
CA ASP A 205 -5.80 19.33 -0.89
C ASP A 205 -6.07 20.55 0.01
#